data_AF-A0A979FDW8-F1
#
_entry.id   AF-A0A979FDW8-F1
#
_cell.length_a   1.000
_cell.length_b   1.000
_cell.length_c   1.000
_cell.angle_alpha   90.00
_cell.angle_beta   90.00
_cell.angle_gamma   90.00
#
_symmetry.space_group_name_H-M   'P 1'
#
loop_
_entity.id
_entity.type
_entity.pdbx_description
1 polymer ?
#
loop_
_entity_poly.entity_id
_entity_poly.type
_entity_poly.pdbx_seq_one_letter_code
_entity_poly.pdbx_strand_id
1 'polypeptide(L)'
;MKRTQMDKAECLTGASKIWRVKRTPQVFQLISKKKSLATAAQLLLRGAEKLNKSVAESQEQWRQRDFNAELLHLRSQWKLRKVGDKILGDLSYRSAGSLFTHHGTFEVIKNTDIDLDKKIPDDYCPLNVQIPSDLEGSAYIKVSIQKQSADIGDLGTVSLFRKPLKAKPGSQAWHLKLEAAQNVLLCKEIFTQLSREAVQIKSHIPHIVVKNQIISQPFPGLQLSISLCHSTMDKKNQRASPDKTKPDDHLYVLEHNLHQLIREFHKQTVSSSVMPHPASAPFVPKRLRVAGPMAYDKSEISSLQQSEGLLEKIVKQAKHIFLRSRTARTIDSLASRIEDPQIQAHWSNINDVYESSVKVLITSQGYEQICKSIQLQLNIGVEQIRVVHRDGRVITLSHQEQELQDFLLSQMSQHQVHAVQQLAKVMGWHVLSFSNHVGLGAIESIGNASAITVASPNGAYAISVRNGPESGFKVLVQFPRCQAKDLLKSDVLQDGKWNYLRGPYKEVHWSKMEGRNFVYKMELLMAALTPYP
;
A
#
# COMPACT_ATOMS: atom_id res chain seq x y z
N MET A 1 20.69 85.87 -13.72
CA MET A 1 20.85 87.34 -13.89
C MET A 1 20.75 87.63 -15.37
N LYS A 2 19.65 88.27 -15.80
CA LYS A 2 19.61 89.67 -16.28
C LYS A 2 20.46 89.85 -17.55
N ARG A 3 19.82 89.95 -18.71
CA ARG A 3 19.41 91.23 -19.38
C ARG A 3 20.64 92.01 -19.85
N THR A 4 20.98 91.98 -21.14
CA THR A 4 20.45 92.82 -22.25
C THR A 4 20.90 94.28 -22.20
N GLN A 5 21.09 94.82 -23.41
CA GLN A 5 21.16 96.25 -23.81
C GLN A 5 22.52 96.91 -23.57
N MET A 6 23.00 97.85 -24.40
CA MET A 6 22.46 98.69 -25.49
C MET A 6 23.69 99.31 -26.19
N ASP A 7 23.72 99.80 -27.43
CA ASP A 7 23.08 101.00 -28.01
C ASP A 7 23.67 101.13 -29.45
N LYS A 8 22.93 101.33 -30.54
CA LYS A 8 22.16 102.49 -31.07
C LYS A 8 22.86 103.22 -32.23
N ALA A 9 21.97 103.77 -33.07
CA ALA A 9 22.10 104.82 -34.09
C ALA A 9 22.28 104.31 -35.53
N GLU A 10 21.55 104.79 -36.55
CA GLU A 10 20.49 105.81 -36.67
C GLU A 10 19.84 105.69 -38.07
N CYS A 11 18.72 106.39 -38.27
CA CYS A 11 17.80 106.36 -39.41
C CYS A 11 18.27 107.11 -40.69
N LEU A 12 17.41 106.98 -41.73
CA LEU A 12 17.25 107.77 -42.99
C LEU A 12 18.01 107.19 -44.21
N THR A 13 17.47 106.99 -45.43
CA THR A 13 16.24 107.46 -46.09
C THR A 13 15.97 106.66 -47.38
N GLY A 14 14.67 106.45 -47.66
CA GLY A 14 13.98 106.25 -48.95
C GLY A 14 14.68 105.70 -50.21
N ALA A 15 14.14 104.60 -50.73
CA ALA A 15 13.76 104.51 -52.15
C ALA A 15 12.70 103.43 -52.38
N SER A 16 11.53 103.89 -52.80
CA SER A 16 10.32 103.14 -53.09
C SER A 16 10.52 102.06 -54.15
N LYS A 17 10.10 100.82 -53.87
CA LYS A 17 9.69 99.86 -54.92
C LYS A 17 8.62 98.90 -54.39
N ILE A 18 7.39 99.23 -54.75
CA ILE A 18 6.21 98.38 -54.60
C ILE A 18 6.45 97.10 -55.40
N TRP A 19 6.68 95.97 -54.72
CA TRP A 19 6.61 94.65 -55.34
C TRP A 19 5.16 94.24 -55.45
N ARG A 20 4.62 94.35 -56.68
CA ARG A 20 3.37 93.71 -57.07
C ARG A 20 3.48 92.21 -56.85
N VAL A 21 2.50 91.65 -56.15
CA VAL A 21 2.24 90.21 -56.05
C VAL A 21 2.02 89.64 -57.46
N LYS A 22 3.04 88.98 -58.03
CA LYS A 22 2.88 88.18 -59.24
C LYS A 22 2.17 86.88 -58.86
N ARG A 23 0.94 86.69 -59.35
CA ARG A 23 0.24 85.39 -59.32
C ARG A 23 1.11 84.37 -60.05
N THR A 24 1.68 83.42 -59.32
CA THR A 24 2.31 82.24 -59.91
C THR A 24 1.24 81.40 -60.62
N PRO A 25 1.52 80.82 -61.80
CA PRO A 25 0.52 80.05 -62.54
C PRO A 25 0.08 78.87 -61.68
N GLN A 26 -1.24 78.76 -61.47
CA GLN A 26 -1.87 77.81 -60.53
C GLN A 26 -1.40 76.36 -60.75
N VAL A 27 -1.04 75.99 -61.98
CA VAL A 27 -0.50 74.68 -62.37
C VAL A 27 0.85 74.38 -61.70
N PHE A 28 1.75 75.35 -61.60
CA PHE A 28 3.06 75.16 -60.94
C PHE A 28 2.91 74.97 -59.43
N GLN A 29 1.97 75.67 -58.81
CA GLN A 29 1.63 75.45 -57.40
C GLN A 29 1.03 74.05 -57.16
N LEU A 30 0.24 73.54 -58.10
CA LEU A 30 -0.40 72.23 -58.03
C LEU A 30 0.62 71.08 -58.17
N ILE A 31 1.56 71.21 -59.11
CA ILE A 31 2.67 70.25 -59.28
C ILE A 31 3.59 70.24 -58.06
N SER A 32 3.90 71.43 -57.51
CA SER A 32 4.70 71.56 -56.28
C SER A 32 4.00 70.91 -55.08
N LYS A 33 2.69 71.13 -54.92
CA LYS A 33 1.86 70.46 -53.89
C LYS A 33 1.79 68.95 -54.08
N LYS A 34 1.67 68.45 -55.31
CA LYS A 34 1.67 67.01 -55.60
C LYS A 34 3.01 66.36 -55.24
N LYS A 35 4.13 66.99 -55.61
CA LYS A 35 5.46 66.50 -55.22
C LYS A 35 5.66 66.55 -53.71
N SER A 36 5.32 67.66 -53.05
CA SER A 36 5.47 67.75 -51.59
C SER A 36 4.59 66.75 -50.84
N LEU A 37 3.36 66.50 -51.30
CA LEU A 37 2.49 65.45 -50.77
C LEU A 37 3.06 64.04 -50.98
N ALA A 38 3.61 63.75 -52.16
CA ALA A 38 4.25 62.46 -52.43
C ALA A 38 5.48 62.23 -51.54
N THR A 39 6.31 63.25 -51.35
CA THR A 39 7.46 63.19 -50.44
C THR A 39 7.02 63.05 -48.98
N ALA A 40 5.97 63.75 -48.57
CA ALA A 40 5.38 63.61 -47.23
C ALA A 40 4.81 62.19 -47.01
N ALA A 41 4.12 61.62 -48.00
CA ALA A 41 3.61 60.26 -47.94
C ALA A 41 4.74 59.22 -47.84
N GLN A 42 5.82 59.37 -48.60
CA GLN A 42 7.00 58.51 -48.49
C GLN A 42 7.68 58.63 -47.11
N LEU A 43 7.78 59.84 -46.56
CA LEU A 43 8.31 60.07 -45.22
C LEU A 43 7.44 59.42 -44.14
N LEU A 44 6.11 59.50 -44.26
CA LEU A 44 5.18 58.85 -43.36
C LEU A 44 5.26 57.32 -43.45
N LEU A 45 5.33 56.76 -44.66
CA LEU A 45 5.52 55.32 -44.87
C LEU A 45 6.84 54.83 -44.28
N ARG A 46 7.94 55.55 -44.53
CA ARG A 46 9.26 55.21 -43.96
C ARG A 46 9.29 55.38 -42.43
N GLY A 47 8.53 56.33 -41.89
CA GLY A 47 8.30 56.49 -40.46
C GLY A 47 7.52 55.32 -39.86
N ALA A 48 6.45 54.89 -40.54
CA ALA A 48 5.64 53.75 -40.13
C ALA A 48 6.44 52.43 -40.15
N GLU A 49 7.28 52.20 -41.15
CA GLU A 49 8.17 51.04 -41.20
C GLU A 49 9.18 51.01 -40.02
N LYS A 50 9.74 52.17 -39.66
CA LYS A 50 10.65 52.28 -38.51
C LYS A 50 9.93 52.05 -37.17
N LEU A 51 8.69 52.54 -37.05
CA LEU A 51 7.86 52.29 -35.88
C LEU A 51 7.51 50.80 -35.78
N ASN A 52 7.14 50.13 -36.88
CA ASN A 52 6.90 48.69 -36.88
C ASN A 52 8.13 47.88 -36.46
N LYS A 53 9.33 48.25 -36.93
CA LYS A 53 10.59 47.62 -36.49
C LYS A 53 10.86 47.85 -35.00
N SER A 54 10.69 49.08 -34.52
CA SER A 54 10.86 49.42 -33.10
C SER A 54 9.87 48.68 -32.20
N VAL A 55 8.61 48.55 -32.62
CA VAL A 55 7.59 47.77 -31.91
C VAL A 55 7.96 46.29 -31.88
N ALA A 56 8.40 45.72 -33.00
CA ALA A 56 8.85 44.33 -33.08
C ALA A 56 10.07 44.06 -32.16
N GLU A 57 11.08 44.93 -32.19
CA GLU A 57 12.29 44.83 -31.34
C GLU A 57 11.94 44.96 -29.85
N SER A 58 11.05 45.90 -29.49
CA SER A 58 10.60 46.09 -28.10
C SER A 58 9.79 44.88 -27.60
N GLN A 59 8.93 44.32 -28.46
CA GLN A 59 8.19 43.09 -28.15
C GLN A 59 9.11 41.87 -28.00
N GLU A 60 10.13 41.72 -28.85
CA GLU A 60 11.13 40.66 -28.70
C GLU A 60 11.92 40.78 -27.39
N GLN A 61 12.30 42.01 -27.00
CA GLN A 61 12.96 42.26 -25.73
C GLN A 61 12.08 41.92 -24.54
N TRP A 62 10.79 42.24 -24.58
CA TRP A 62 9.84 41.87 -23.52
C TRP A 62 9.66 40.35 -23.43
N ARG A 63 9.45 39.67 -24.57
CA ARG A 63 9.38 38.20 -24.62
C ARG A 63 10.66 37.54 -24.12
N GLN A 64 11.81 38.14 -24.38
CA GLN A 64 13.09 37.64 -23.88
C GLN A 64 13.21 37.82 -22.36
N ARG A 65 12.72 38.93 -21.81
CA ARG A 65 12.68 39.15 -20.35
C ARG A 65 11.75 38.17 -19.66
N ASP A 66 10.56 37.91 -20.22
CA ASP A 66 9.60 36.95 -19.67
C ASP A 66 10.15 35.53 -19.72
N PHE A 67 10.74 35.13 -20.85
CA PHE A 67 11.44 33.85 -20.98
C PHE A 67 12.58 33.71 -19.95
N ASN A 68 13.41 34.75 -19.78
CA ASN A 68 14.51 34.72 -18.82
C ASN A 68 13.99 34.64 -17.36
N ALA A 69 12.88 35.30 -17.04
CA ALA A 69 12.26 35.22 -15.73
C ALA A 69 11.72 33.82 -15.42
N GLU A 70 11.02 33.19 -16.37
CA GLU A 70 10.58 31.80 -16.22
C GLU A 70 11.75 30.81 -16.20
N LEU A 71 12.79 31.03 -17.00
CA LEU A 71 14.00 30.20 -16.98
C LEU A 71 14.72 30.27 -15.63
N LEU A 72 14.75 31.44 -15.00
CA LEU A 72 15.25 31.61 -13.64
C LEU A 72 14.38 30.86 -12.63
N HIS A 73 13.05 30.92 -12.80
CA HIS A 73 12.14 30.14 -11.96
C HIS A 73 12.38 28.63 -12.10
N LEU A 74 12.50 28.15 -13.33
CA LEU A 74 12.81 26.74 -13.63
C LEU A 74 14.16 26.32 -13.04
N ARG A 75 15.19 27.15 -13.14
CA ARG A 75 16.52 26.90 -12.56
C ARG A 75 16.49 26.83 -11.02
N SER A 76 15.55 27.51 -10.36
CA SER A 76 15.43 27.45 -8.90
C SER A 76 14.98 26.07 -8.40
N GLN A 77 14.26 25.32 -9.23
CA GLN A 77 13.69 24.01 -8.88
C GLN A 77 14.44 22.85 -9.56
N TRP A 78 14.94 23.06 -10.78
CA TRP A 78 15.53 22.03 -11.63
C TRP A 78 16.99 22.34 -11.99
N LYS A 79 17.81 21.29 -12.08
CA LYS A 79 19.19 21.40 -12.53
C LYS A 79 19.24 21.60 -14.03
N LEU A 80 19.80 22.72 -14.47
CA LEU A 80 19.98 23.07 -15.87
C LEU A 80 21.46 23.14 -16.26
N ARG A 81 21.76 22.78 -17.51
CA ARG A 81 23.08 22.91 -18.13
C ARG A 81 22.92 23.42 -19.56
N LYS A 82 23.76 24.38 -19.95
CA LYS A 82 23.89 24.81 -21.35
C LYS A 82 24.84 23.86 -22.07
N VAL A 83 24.37 23.25 -23.16
CA VAL A 83 25.15 22.34 -24.01
C VAL A 83 25.06 22.84 -25.45
N GLY A 84 26.13 23.49 -25.91
CA GLY A 84 26.11 24.19 -27.20
C GLY A 84 25.07 25.31 -27.21
N ASP A 85 24.13 25.22 -28.15
CA ASP A 85 23.01 26.16 -28.30
C ASP A 85 21.75 25.76 -27.52
N LYS A 86 21.76 24.59 -26.88
CA LYS A 86 20.59 24.03 -26.18
C LYS A 86 20.71 24.20 -24.67
N ILE A 87 19.57 24.39 -24.01
CA ILE A 87 19.45 24.36 -22.56
C ILE A 87 18.82 23.02 -22.17
N LEU A 88 19.57 22.18 -21.47
CA LEU A 88 19.13 20.86 -21.05
C LEU A 88 18.91 20.83 -19.54
N GLY A 89 17.82 20.21 -19.11
CA GLY A 89 17.55 19.86 -17.72
C GLY A 89 17.73 18.37 -17.45
N ASP A 90 17.81 18.00 -16.17
CA ASP A 90 17.98 16.62 -15.72
C ASP A 90 16.87 16.21 -14.73
N LEU A 91 16.06 15.22 -15.11
CA LEU A 91 15.01 14.59 -14.30
C LEU A 91 15.55 13.43 -13.44
N SER A 92 16.77 12.96 -13.70
CA SER A 92 17.25 11.73 -13.07
C SER A 92 17.49 11.88 -11.57
N TYR A 93 17.25 10.81 -10.82
CA TYR A 93 17.51 10.75 -9.38
C TYR A 93 18.99 10.49 -9.05
N ARG A 94 19.93 10.77 -9.97
CA ARG A 94 21.37 10.48 -9.77
C ARG A 94 21.93 11.18 -8.55
N SER A 95 21.53 12.43 -8.30
CA SER A 95 21.97 13.15 -7.09
C SER A 95 21.37 12.62 -5.79
N ALA A 96 20.31 11.81 -5.87
CA ALA A 96 19.73 11.11 -4.72
C ALA A 96 20.30 9.69 -4.55
N GLY A 97 21.14 9.20 -5.48
CA GLY A 97 21.75 7.87 -5.41
C GLY A 97 21.23 6.86 -6.43
N SER A 98 20.39 7.27 -7.38
CA SER A 98 19.93 6.36 -8.44
C SER A 98 21.09 5.91 -9.34
N LEU A 99 21.14 4.60 -9.58
CA LEU A 99 22.07 3.96 -10.52
C LEU A 99 21.39 3.64 -11.86
N PHE A 100 20.18 4.17 -12.08
CA PHE A 100 19.44 3.89 -13.30
C PHE A 100 20.18 4.40 -14.53
N THR A 101 20.29 3.57 -15.57
CA THR A 101 21.09 3.89 -16.76
C THR A 101 20.37 4.84 -17.71
N HIS A 102 19.04 4.93 -17.64
CA HIS A 102 18.27 5.82 -18.51
C HIS A 102 18.61 7.29 -18.26
N HIS A 103 18.82 8.04 -19.33
CA HIS A 103 19.05 9.48 -19.26
C HIS A 103 17.70 10.19 -19.17
N GLY A 104 17.49 10.98 -18.12
CA GLY A 104 16.25 11.72 -17.88
C GLY A 104 16.34 13.16 -18.37
N THR A 105 16.97 13.42 -19.51
CA THR A 105 17.22 14.79 -19.96
C THR A 105 16.02 15.37 -20.70
N PHE A 106 15.68 16.63 -20.41
CA PHE A 106 14.68 17.40 -21.15
C PHE A 106 15.31 18.65 -21.78
N GLU A 107 14.71 19.15 -22.86
CA GLU A 107 15.16 20.36 -23.53
C GLU A 107 14.21 21.53 -23.24
N VAL A 108 14.78 22.70 -22.95
CA VAL A 108 14.02 23.94 -22.74
C VAL A 108 14.01 24.73 -24.05
N ILE A 109 12.83 25.04 -24.54
CA ILE A 109 12.59 25.74 -25.81
C ILE A 109 11.83 27.03 -25.54
N LYS A 110 12.21 28.09 -26.25
CA LYS A 110 11.47 29.35 -26.23
C LYS A 110 10.18 29.18 -27.03
N ASN A 111 9.04 29.48 -26.42
CA ASN A 111 7.77 29.39 -27.10
C ASN A 111 7.65 30.53 -28.13
N THR A 112 7.64 30.20 -29.42
CA THR A 112 7.58 31.16 -30.53
C THR A 112 6.19 31.26 -31.18
N ASP A 113 5.24 30.41 -30.76
CA ASP A 113 3.99 30.12 -31.49
C ASP A 113 2.82 31.10 -31.22
N ILE A 114 3.11 32.37 -30.90
CA ILE A 114 2.04 33.38 -30.81
C ILE A 114 1.83 34.08 -32.15
N ASP A 115 0.69 33.80 -32.79
CA ASP A 115 0.07 34.69 -33.78
C ASP A 115 -0.19 36.07 -33.13
N LEU A 116 0.55 37.09 -33.58
CA LEU A 116 0.52 38.46 -33.05
C LEU A 116 -0.85 39.17 -33.14
N ASP A 117 -1.78 38.63 -33.95
CA ASP A 117 -3.10 39.22 -34.20
C ASP A 117 -4.20 38.73 -33.25
N LYS A 118 -3.92 37.75 -32.38
CA LYS A 118 -4.91 37.18 -31.43
C LYS A 118 -4.57 37.60 -29.99
N LYS A 119 -5.61 37.84 -29.18
CA LYS A 119 -5.45 38.06 -27.72
C LYS A 119 -4.55 36.95 -27.15
N ILE A 120 -3.50 37.35 -26.44
CA ILE A 120 -2.62 36.43 -25.71
C ILE A 120 -3.53 35.56 -24.81
N PRO A 121 -3.50 34.23 -24.96
CA PRO A 121 -4.27 33.35 -24.09
C PRO A 121 -3.89 33.57 -22.63
N ASP A 122 -4.86 33.56 -21.71
CA ASP A 122 -4.60 33.71 -20.27
C ASP A 122 -3.66 32.62 -19.71
N ASP A 123 -3.54 31.48 -20.42
CA ASP A 123 -2.64 30.36 -20.11
C ASP A 123 -1.29 30.40 -20.86
N TYR A 124 -0.91 31.56 -21.43
CA TYR A 124 0.35 31.67 -22.17
C TYR A 124 1.58 31.48 -21.26
N CYS A 125 2.44 30.52 -21.64
CA CYS A 125 3.71 30.26 -21.00
C CYS A 125 4.85 30.49 -22.01
N PRO A 126 5.77 31.45 -21.78
CA PRO A 126 6.88 31.76 -22.68
C PRO A 126 7.94 30.66 -22.76
N LEU A 127 7.97 29.74 -21.79
CA LEU A 127 8.85 28.59 -21.75
C LEU A 127 8.09 27.29 -22.10
N ASN A 128 8.58 26.56 -23.10
CA ASN A 128 8.12 25.20 -23.39
C ASN A 128 9.22 24.19 -23.04
N VAL A 129 8.81 22.99 -22.63
CA VAL A 129 9.72 21.90 -22.31
C VAL A 129 9.44 20.73 -23.25
N GLN A 130 10.46 20.31 -23.98
CA GLN A 130 10.41 19.12 -24.80
C GLN A 130 10.95 17.92 -24.01
N ILE A 131 10.08 16.95 -23.79
CA ILE A 131 10.36 15.72 -23.05
C ILE A 131 10.49 14.59 -24.09
N PRO A 132 11.44 13.65 -23.92
CA PRO A 132 11.49 12.45 -24.75
C PRO A 132 10.15 11.68 -24.71
N SER A 133 9.70 11.18 -25.86
CA SER A 133 8.39 10.51 -26.00
C SER A 133 8.23 9.28 -25.10
N ASP A 134 9.32 8.67 -24.67
CA ASP A 134 9.31 7.54 -23.75
C ASP A 134 9.01 7.96 -22.29
N LEU A 135 9.22 9.23 -21.94
CA LEU A 135 8.95 9.81 -20.61
C LEU A 135 7.66 10.65 -20.60
N GLU A 136 7.01 10.84 -21.74
CA GLU A 136 5.75 11.56 -21.85
C GLU A 136 4.57 10.77 -21.27
N GLY A 137 3.62 11.49 -20.66
CA GLY A 137 2.41 10.93 -20.07
C GLY A 137 2.53 10.67 -18.57
N SER A 138 1.80 9.67 -18.08
CA SER A 138 1.81 9.26 -16.67
C SER A 138 2.08 7.77 -16.54
N ALA A 139 2.86 7.39 -15.53
CA ALA A 139 3.07 6.00 -15.17
C ALA A 139 2.87 5.74 -13.69
N TYR A 140 2.50 4.50 -13.37
CA TYR A 140 2.39 4.01 -12.00
C TYR A 140 2.62 2.49 -11.97
N ILE A 141 2.87 1.96 -10.77
CA ILE A 141 3.09 0.53 -10.56
C ILE A 141 1.82 -0.06 -9.96
N LYS A 142 1.19 -0.98 -10.68
CA LYS A 142 0.06 -1.75 -10.17
C LYS A 142 0.58 -3.03 -9.50
N VAL A 143 0.17 -3.28 -8.26
CA VAL A 143 0.50 -4.51 -7.52
C VAL A 143 -0.81 -5.19 -7.15
N SER A 144 -1.00 -6.44 -7.56
CA SER A 144 -2.22 -7.20 -7.26
C SER A 144 -1.89 -8.63 -6.86
N ILE A 145 -2.65 -9.19 -5.93
CA ILE A 145 -2.57 -10.61 -5.54
C ILE A 145 -3.84 -11.29 -6.03
N GLN A 146 -3.70 -12.29 -6.90
CA GLN A 146 -4.80 -13.04 -7.47
C GLN A 146 -4.67 -14.52 -7.12
N LYS A 147 -5.81 -15.20 -6.95
CA LYS A 147 -5.85 -16.67 -6.89
C LYS A 147 -5.58 -17.20 -8.29
N GLN A 148 -4.65 -18.14 -8.42
CA GLN A 148 -4.26 -18.74 -9.69
C GLN A 148 -5.49 -19.42 -10.33
N SER A 149 -5.95 -18.91 -11.48
CA SER A 149 -6.89 -19.60 -12.36
C SER A 149 -6.17 -20.70 -13.13
N ALA A 150 -6.89 -21.79 -13.46
CA ALA A 150 -6.34 -22.88 -14.26
C ALA A 150 -5.91 -22.44 -15.68
N ASP A 151 -6.49 -21.35 -16.18
CA ASP A 151 -6.14 -20.75 -17.46
C ASP A 151 -4.98 -19.77 -17.31
N ILE A 152 -3.76 -20.28 -17.52
CA ILE A 152 -2.53 -19.48 -17.69
C ILE A 152 -2.60 -18.62 -18.97
N GLY A 153 -3.59 -18.88 -19.85
CA GLY A 153 -3.77 -18.21 -21.14
C GLY A 153 -4.37 -16.79 -21.08
N ASP A 154 -4.96 -16.36 -19.96
CA ASP A 154 -5.65 -15.06 -19.87
C ASP A 154 -4.75 -13.93 -19.32
N LEU A 155 -3.45 -14.01 -19.62
CA LEU A 155 -2.45 -12.95 -19.42
C LEU A 155 -2.66 -11.73 -20.35
N GLY A 156 -3.83 -11.65 -20.99
CA GLY A 156 -4.19 -10.63 -21.96
C GLY A 156 -4.98 -9.49 -21.32
N THR A 157 -4.34 -8.33 -21.21
CA THR A 157 -4.98 -7.01 -21.01
C THR A 157 -5.71 -6.79 -19.69
N VAL A 158 -4.93 -6.63 -18.61
CA VAL A 158 -5.42 -5.81 -17.48
C VAL A 158 -5.59 -4.38 -18.00
N SER A 159 -6.79 -3.82 -17.86
CA SER A 159 -7.09 -2.42 -18.15
C SER A 159 -6.46 -1.54 -17.05
N LEU A 160 -5.25 -1.05 -17.33
CA LEU A 160 -4.38 -0.35 -16.38
C LEU A 160 -4.57 1.18 -16.38
N PHE A 161 -5.75 1.71 -16.71
CA PHE A 161 -5.93 3.16 -16.85
C PHE A 161 -6.66 3.78 -15.66
N ARG A 162 -5.93 4.59 -14.88
CA ARG A 162 -6.49 5.46 -13.85
C ARG A 162 -6.91 6.80 -14.47
N LYS A 163 -8.03 7.37 -14.01
CA LYS A 163 -8.36 8.77 -14.31
C LYS A 163 -7.28 9.69 -13.71
N PRO A 164 -6.72 10.65 -14.48
CA PRO A 164 -5.76 11.60 -13.95
C PRO A 164 -6.41 12.47 -12.86
N LEU A 165 -5.63 12.80 -11.82
CA LEU A 165 -6.03 13.77 -10.80
C LEU A 165 -6.15 15.14 -11.49
N LYS A 166 -7.29 15.82 -11.34
CA LYS A 166 -7.48 17.16 -11.92
C LYS A 166 -6.41 18.12 -11.37
N ALA A 167 -5.72 18.81 -12.27
CA ALA A 167 -4.70 19.79 -11.90
C ALA A 167 -5.30 20.88 -10.99
N LYS A 168 -4.54 21.31 -9.99
CA LYS A 168 -4.88 22.49 -9.18
C LYS A 168 -4.83 23.74 -10.06
N PRO A 169 -5.79 24.66 -9.96
CA PRO A 169 -5.73 25.93 -10.68
C PRO A 169 -4.49 26.72 -10.21
N GLY A 170 -3.64 27.14 -11.15
CA GLY A 170 -2.44 27.95 -10.89
C GLY A 170 -1.09 27.22 -10.93
N SER A 171 -1.03 25.91 -11.22
CA SER A 171 0.25 25.21 -11.40
C SER A 171 0.79 25.42 -12.83
N GLN A 172 2.03 25.90 -12.96
CA GLN A 172 2.70 26.12 -14.25
C GLN A 172 2.68 24.82 -15.09
N ALA A 173 2.31 24.94 -16.37
CA ALA A 173 2.09 23.79 -17.25
C ALA A 173 3.35 22.93 -17.44
N TRP A 174 4.54 23.53 -17.48
CA TRP A 174 5.80 22.79 -17.58
C TRP A 174 6.17 22.07 -16.27
N HIS A 175 5.81 22.61 -15.11
CA HIS A 175 6.12 22.02 -13.81
C HIS A 175 5.43 20.66 -13.65
N LEU A 176 4.12 20.61 -13.92
CA LEU A 176 3.33 19.38 -13.90
C LEU A 176 3.83 18.34 -14.92
N LYS A 177 4.25 18.79 -16.11
CA LYS A 177 4.83 17.91 -17.14
C LYS A 177 6.16 17.30 -16.67
N LEU A 178 7.04 18.10 -16.06
CA LEU A 178 8.32 17.63 -15.54
C LEU A 178 8.13 16.66 -14.36
N GLU A 179 7.24 16.95 -13.42
CA GLU A 179 6.91 16.04 -12.31
C GLU A 179 6.37 14.70 -12.81
N ALA A 180 5.46 14.73 -13.79
CA ALA A 180 4.93 13.52 -14.39
C ALA A 180 6.02 12.68 -15.08
N ALA A 181 6.88 13.31 -15.88
CA ALA A 181 8.01 12.65 -16.54
C ALA A 181 9.03 12.10 -15.54
N GLN A 182 9.27 12.81 -14.43
CA GLN A 182 10.13 12.33 -13.36
C GLN A 182 9.55 11.07 -12.70
N ASN A 183 8.25 11.04 -12.46
CA ASN A 183 7.56 9.87 -11.93
C ASN A 183 7.59 8.67 -12.90
N VAL A 184 7.47 8.92 -14.21
CA VAL A 184 7.65 7.88 -15.25
C VAL A 184 9.04 7.26 -15.15
N LEU A 185 10.07 8.08 -15.01
CA LEU A 185 11.45 7.61 -14.86
C LEU A 185 11.62 6.75 -13.59
N LEU A 186 11.04 7.16 -12.46
CA LEU A 186 11.06 6.40 -11.21
C LEU A 186 10.37 5.03 -11.36
N CYS A 187 9.19 5.00 -11.97
CA CYS A 187 8.44 3.77 -12.19
C CYS A 187 9.21 2.80 -13.10
N LYS A 188 9.86 3.31 -14.16
CA LYS A 188 10.74 2.53 -15.03
C LYS A 188 11.96 1.99 -14.27
N GLU A 189 12.56 2.78 -13.38
CA GLU A 189 13.69 2.35 -12.55
C GLU A 189 13.28 1.19 -11.63
N ILE A 190 12.20 1.35 -10.87
CA ILE A 190 11.68 0.31 -9.97
C ILE A 190 11.40 -0.96 -10.77
N PHE A 191 10.68 -0.86 -11.89
CA PHE A 191 10.32 -2.03 -12.70
C PHE A 191 11.55 -2.71 -13.30
N THR A 192 12.54 -1.95 -13.77
CA THR A 192 13.79 -2.50 -14.30
C THR A 192 14.59 -3.23 -13.22
N GLN A 193 14.65 -2.66 -12.02
CA GLN A 193 15.34 -3.28 -10.89
C GLN A 193 14.65 -4.58 -10.48
N LEU A 194 13.33 -4.57 -10.32
CA LEU A 194 12.54 -5.77 -10.03
C LEU A 194 12.70 -6.84 -11.12
N SER A 195 12.70 -6.45 -12.39
CA SER A 195 12.88 -7.38 -13.52
C SER A 195 14.25 -8.05 -13.51
N ARG A 196 15.30 -7.28 -13.19
CA ARG A 196 16.67 -7.82 -13.06
C ARG A 196 16.76 -8.81 -11.92
N GLU A 197 16.19 -8.48 -10.76
CA GLU A 197 16.17 -9.35 -9.59
C GLU A 197 15.34 -10.62 -9.84
N ALA A 198 14.19 -10.52 -10.50
CA ALA A 198 13.34 -11.66 -10.86
C ALA A 198 14.11 -12.75 -11.64
N VAL A 199 15.02 -12.35 -12.52
CA VAL A 199 15.85 -13.28 -13.32
C VAL A 199 17.02 -13.84 -12.52
N GLN A 200 17.53 -13.09 -11.52
CA GLN A 200 18.71 -13.48 -10.75
C GLN A 200 18.38 -14.37 -9.54
N ILE A 201 17.20 -14.20 -8.95
CA ILE A 201 16.77 -14.95 -7.76
C ILE A 201 16.54 -16.42 -8.14
N LYS A 202 17.24 -17.33 -7.46
CA LYS A 202 17.05 -18.78 -7.57
C LYS A 202 16.00 -19.23 -6.56
N SER A 203 14.74 -19.20 -6.95
CA SER A 203 13.61 -19.69 -6.15
C SER A 203 13.13 -21.05 -6.66
N HIS A 204 12.46 -21.82 -5.81
CA HIS A 204 11.85 -23.10 -6.20
C HIS A 204 10.80 -22.93 -7.30
N ILE A 205 10.08 -21.81 -7.29
CA ILE A 205 9.14 -21.42 -8.37
C ILE A 205 9.70 -20.17 -9.03
N PRO A 206 10.13 -20.23 -10.29
CA PRO A 206 10.79 -19.12 -10.95
C PRO A 206 9.84 -17.93 -11.10
N HIS A 207 10.40 -16.73 -10.98
CA HIS A 207 9.68 -15.50 -11.28
C HIS A 207 9.57 -15.33 -12.80
N ILE A 208 8.39 -14.95 -13.28
CA ILE A 208 8.11 -14.80 -14.71
C ILE A 208 8.05 -13.31 -15.04
N VAL A 209 8.80 -12.87 -16.04
CA VAL A 209 8.77 -11.49 -16.53
C VAL A 209 8.23 -11.47 -17.96
N VAL A 210 7.07 -10.87 -18.18
CA VAL A 210 6.42 -10.76 -19.49
C VAL A 210 6.09 -9.30 -19.76
N LYS A 211 6.80 -8.69 -20.72
CA LYS A 211 6.63 -7.28 -21.14
C LYS A 211 6.69 -6.32 -19.93
N ASN A 212 5.54 -5.78 -19.54
CA ASN A 212 5.39 -4.80 -18.47
C ASN A 212 4.84 -5.44 -17.18
N GLN A 213 4.95 -6.76 -17.03
CA GLN A 213 4.41 -7.50 -15.89
C GLN A 213 5.45 -8.48 -15.34
N ILE A 214 5.57 -8.51 -14.01
CA ILE A 214 6.37 -9.47 -13.25
C ILE A 214 5.40 -10.28 -12.42
N ILE A 215 5.49 -11.61 -12.53
CA ILE A 215 4.64 -12.57 -11.85
C ILE A 215 5.52 -13.38 -10.90
N SER A 216 5.12 -13.42 -9.64
CA SER A 216 5.76 -14.20 -8.60
C SER A 216 4.71 -15.03 -7.86
N GLN A 217 5.11 -16.19 -7.34
CA GLN A 217 4.20 -17.09 -6.62
C GLN A 217 4.55 -17.10 -5.12
N PRO A 218 3.84 -16.32 -4.28
CA PRO A 218 4.12 -16.28 -2.84
C PRO A 218 3.71 -17.59 -2.14
N PHE A 219 2.56 -18.18 -2.48
CA PHE A 219 2.09 -19.47 -1.99
C PHE A 219 1.51 -20.31 -3.15
N PRO A 220 1.41 -21.65 -3.02
CA PRO A 220 0.74 -22.48 -4.02
C PRO A 220 -0.68 -21.96 -4.32
N GLY A 221 -1.02 -21.83 -5.59
CA GLY A 221 -2.33 -21.31 -6.02
C GLY A 221 -2.54 -19.79 -5.86
N LEU A 222 -1.50 -19.02 -5.52
CA LEU A 222 -1.54 -17.55 -5.50
C LEU A 222 -0.51 -16.94 -6.43
N GLN A 223 -0.87 -15.86 -7.10
CA GLN A 223 0.01 -15.11 -7.97
C GLN A 223 0.06 -13.64 -7.54
N LEU A 224 1.26 -13.16 -7.28
CA LEU A 224 1.58 -11.75 -7.14
C LEU A 224 1.94 -11.21 -8.53
N SER A 225 1.19 -10.22 -9.00
CA SER A 225 1.42 -9.53 -10.26
C SER A 225 1.84 -8.09 -9.98
N ILE A 226 3.01 -7.70 -10.49
CA ILE A 226 3.52 -6.33 -10.47
C ILE A 226 3.58 -5.83 -11.92
N SER A 227 2.78 -4.82 -12.25
CA SER A 227 2.65 -4.30 -13.61
C SER A 227 3.07 -2.83 -13.70
N LEU A 228 3.82 -2.47 -14.74
CA LEU A 228 4.13 -1.10 -15.11
C LEU A 228 3.05 -0.55 -16.06
N CYS A 229 2.28 0.40 -15.58
CA CYS A 229 1.21 1.04 -16.32
C CYS A 229 1.73 2.36 -16.90
N HIS A 230 1.75 2.51 -18.22
CA HIS A 230 2.15 3.77 -18.89
C HIS A 230 0.99 4.27 -19.75
N SER A 231 0.54 5.50 -19.51
CA SER A 231 -0.52 6.15 -20.27
C SER A 231 0.00 7.42 -20.94
N THR A 232 0.08 7.42 -22.27
CA THR A 232 0.29 8.63 -23.07
C THR A 232 -1.08 9.26 -23.40
N MET A 233 -1.16 10.58 -23.45
CA MET A 233 -2.43 11.33 -23.62
C MET A 233 -3.06 11.17 -25.02
N ASP A 234 -2.43 10.45 -25.95
CA ASP A 234 -2.85 10.37 -27.35
C ASP A 234 -3.88 9.28 -27.68
N LYS A 235 -4.28 8.43 -26.72
CA LYS A 235 -5.30 7.41 -26.97
C LYS A 235 -6.71 7.91 -26.66
N LYS A 236 -7.19 8.86 -27.47
CA LYS A 236 -8.61 9.30 -27.47
C LYS A 236 -9.56 8.31 -28.15
N ASN A 237 -9.08 7.16 -28.64
CA ASN A 237 -9.90 6.11 -29.25
C ASN A 237 -9.53 4.73 -28.69
N GLN A 238 -10.07 4.40 -27.52
CA GLN A 238 -10.50 3.04 -27.23
C GLN A 238 -11.67 3.15 -26.27
N ARG A 239 -12.85 2.70 -26.73
CA ARG A 239 -14.04 2.55 -25.89
C ARG A 239 -13.65 1.67 -24.71
N ALA A 240 -13.47 2.26 -23.53
CA ALA A 240 -13.61 1.52 -22.30
C ALA A 240 -15.06 1.02 -22.28
N SER A 241 -15.26 -0.26 -22.59
CA SER A 241 -16.49 -0.94 -22.20
C SER A 241 -16.66 -0.71 -20.70
N PRO A 242 -17.88 -0.46 -20.21
CA PRO A 242 -18.16 -0.41 -18.78
C PRO A 242 -18.12 -1.86 -18.29
N ASP A 243 -16.92 -2.43 -18.21
CA ASP A 243 -16.78 -3.77 -17.68
C ASP A 243 -17.05 -3.68 -16.18
N LYS A 244 -18.00 -4.52 -15.76
CA LYS A 244 -18.66 -4.47 -14.45
C LYS A 244 -17.63 -4.33 -13.36
N THR A 245 -17.82 -3.34 -12.50
CA THR A 245 -17.24 -3.12 -11.16
C THR A 245 -16.62 -4.37 -10.54
N LYS A 246 -15.40 -4.74 -10.95
CA LYS A 246 -14.49 -5.49 -10.09
C LYS A 246 -13.87 -4.43 -9.17
N PRO A 247 -13.81 -4.67 -7.85
CA PRO A 247 -13.06 -3.78 -6.97
C PRO A 247 -11.64 -3.67 -7.52
N ASP A 248 -11.05 -2.47 -7.41
CA ASP A 248 -9.67 -2.25 -7.80
C ASP A 248 -8.77 -3.17 -6.95
N ASP A 249 -8.35 -4.31 -7.50
CA ASP A 249 -7.48 -5.30 -6.84
C ASP A 249 -6.05 -4.77 -6.60
N HIS A 250 -5.84 -3.46 -6.77
CA HIS A 250 -4.58 -2.79 -6.57
C HIS A 250 -4.27 -2.59 -5.08
N LEU A 251 -3.14 -3.12 -4.66
CA LEU A 251 -2.64 -3.06 -3.30
C LEU A 251 -1.75 -1.81 -3.14
N TYR A 252 -2.39 -0.68 -2.88
CA TYR A 252 -1.74 0.62 -2.66
C TYR A 252 -0.64 0.59 -1.58
N VAL A 253 -0.79 -0.27 -0.56
CA VAL A 253 0.21 -0.42 0.51
C VAL A 253 1.53 -0.97 -0.05
N LEU A 254 1.46 -1.98 -0.93
CA LEU A 254 2.64 -2.57 -1.55
C LEU A 254 3.28 -1.64 -2.57
N GLU A 255 2.47 -0.90 -3.34
CA GLU A 255 2.98 0.17 -4.21
C GLU A 255 3.74 1.21 -3.39
N HIS A 256 3.15 1.70 -2.30
CA HIS A 256 3.81 2.67 -1.44
C HIS A 256 5.11 2.12 -0.86
N ASN A 257 5.11 0.88 -0.38
CA ASN A 257 6.30 0.22 0.15
C ASN A 257 7.40 0.08 -0.92
N LEU A 258 7.07 -0.24 -2.17
CA LEU A 258 8.02 -0.24 -3.29
C LEU A 258 8.73 1.11 -3.44
N HIS A 259 7.96 2.20 -3.38
CA HIS A 259 8.51 3.55 -3.46
C HIS A 259 9.40 3.90 -2.26
N GLN A 260 9.09 3.40 -1.06
CA GLN A 260 9.95 3.59 0.11
C GLN A 260 11.23 2.76 0.02
N LEU A 261 11.13 1.52 -0.43
CA LEU A 261 12.28 0.62 -0.57
C LEU A 261 13.28 1.13 -1.62
N ILE A 262 12.82 1.68 -2.75
CA ILE A 262 13.73 2.27 -3.74
C ILE A 262 14.41 3.54 -3.20
N ARG A 263 13.71 4.35 -2.39
CA ARG A 263 14.32 5.52 -1.73
C ARG A 263 15.35 5.10 -0.69
N GLU A 264 15.10 4.03 0.04
CA GLU A 264 16.06 3.44 0.95
C GLU A 264 17.30 2.95 0.18
N PHE A 265 17.10 2.27 -0.96
CA PHE A 265 18.18 1.84 -1.84
C PHE A 265 19.01 3.00 -2.38
N HIS A 266 18.35 4.10 -2.81
CA HIS A 266 19.01 5.34 -3.21
C HIS A 266 19.84 5.93 -2.07
N LYS A 267 19.25 6.05 -0.87
CA LYS A 267 19.92 6.53 0.34
C LYS A 267 21.14 5.66 0.66
N GLN A 268 21.00 4.34 0.64
CA GLN A 268 22.09 3.40 0.86
C GLN A 268 23.21 3.56 -0.17
N THR A 269 22.87 3.84 -1.43
CA THR A 269 23.87 4.06 -2.49
C THR A 269 24.70 5.32 -2.22
N VAL A 270 24.06 6.39 -1.73
CA VAL A 270 24.74 7.64 -1.33
C VAL A 270 25.50 7.45 -0.02
N SER A 271 24.89 6.89 1.02
CA SER A 271 25.49 6.75 2.36
C SER A 271 26.57 5.67 2.43
N SER A 272 26.53 4.67 1.54
CA SER A 272 27.60 3.68 1.34
C SER A 272 28.88 4.31 0.77
N SER A 273 28.90 5.61 0.47
CA SER A 273 30.15 6.37 0.39
C SER A 273 30.78 6.56 1.78
N VAL A 274 31.10 5.46 2.46
CA VAL A 274 31.91 5.47 3.68
C VAL A 274 33.22 6.16 3.32
N MET A 275 33.49 7.30 3.96
CA MET A 275 34.78 7.98 3.82
C MET A 275 35.89 6.97 4.13
N PRO A 276 37.00 6.98 3.38
CA PRO A 276 38.16 6.18 3.76
C PRO A 276 38.48 6.44 5.25
N HIS A 277 38.73 5.38 6.02
CA HIS A 277 39.19 5.48 7.41
C HIS A 277 40.59 4.86 7.48
N PRO A 278 41.64 5.64 7.83
CA PRO A 278 41.62 7.09 8.09
C PRO A 278 41.26 7.91 6.84
N ALA A 279 40.81 9.15 7.02
CA ALA A 279 40.36 10.06 5.94
C ALA A 279 41.43 10.33 4.85
N SER A 280 42.69 9.99 5.12
CA SER A 280 43.84 10.04 4.21
C SER A 280 44.04 8.78 3.37
N ALA A 281 43.31 7.68 3.63
CA ALA A 281 43.49 6.44 2.90
C ALA A 281 42.97 6.58 1.45
N PRO A 282 43.62 5.94 0.47
CA PRO A 282 43.22 6.01 -0.93
C PRO A 282 41.78 5.52 -1.10
N PHE A 283 41.09 6.01 -2.14
CA PHE A 283 39.74 5.53 -2.48
C PHE A 283 39.79 4.09 -2.99
N VAL A 284 39.84 3.14 -2.08
CA VAL A 284 39.79 1.70 -2.36
C VAL A 284 38.33 1.28 -2.71
N PRO A 285 38.12 0.26 -3.57
CA PRO A 285 36.78 -0.26 -3.88
C PRO A 285 35.90 -0.47 -2.65
N LYS A 286 34.59 -0.12 -2.76
CA LYS A 286 33.61 -0.11 -1.66
C LYS A 286 33.64 -1.38 -0.79
N ARG A 287 33.85 -2.55 -1.40
CA ARG A 287 33.91 -3.85 -0.70
C ARG A 287 35.05 -3.92 0.33
N LEU A 288 36.23 -3.40 0.01
CA LEU A 288 37.40 -3.45 0.89
C LEU A 288 37.33 -2.42 2.03
N ARG A 289 36.46 -1.40 1.92
CA ARG A 289 36.20 -0.44 3.00
C ARG A 289 35.36 -1.01 4.14
N VAL A 290 34.62 -2.08 3.89
CA VAL A 290 33.76 -2.74 4.89
C VAL A 290 34.56 -3.64 5.85
N ALA A 291 35.79 -4.02 5.47
CA ALA A 291 36.71 -4.79 6.32
C ALA A 291 36.95 -4.11 7.68
N GLY A 292 36.97 -2.77 7.69
CA GLY A 292 37.14 -1.97 8.89
C GLY A 292 38.43 -2.31 9.67
N PRO A 293 38.55 -1.88 10.94
CA PRO A 293 39.68 -2.21 11.79
C PRO A 293 39.72 -3.70 12.19
N MET A 294 38.65 -4.45 11.95
CA MET A 294 38.54 -5.89 12.25
C MET A 294 39.09 -6.78 11.12
N ALA A 295 39.52 -6.19 10.00
CA ALA A 295 40.12 -6.89 8.86
C ALA A 295 39.29 -8.08 8.35
N TYR A 296 37.97 -7.89 8.19
CA TYR A 296 37.10 -8.96 7.70
C TYR A 296 37.58 -9.51 6.35
N ASP A 297 37.52 -10.83 6.23
CA ASP A 297 37.89 -11.51 5.00
C ASP A 297 36.83 -11.33 3.91
N LYS A 298 37.21 -11.58 2.64
CA LYS A 298 36.31 -11.42 1.48
C LYS A 298 35.02 -12.23 1.59
N SER A 299 35.07 -13.41 2.21
CA SER A 299 33.91 -14.26 2.50
C SER A 299 33.00 -13.63 3.55
N GLU A 300 33.56 -13.12 4.64
CA GLU A 300 32.84 -12.46 5.73
C GLU A 300 32.17 -11.17 5.25
N ILE A 301 32.87 -10.34 4.48
CA ILE A 301 32.29 -9.14 3.85
C ILE A 301 31.15 -9.53 2.90
N SER A 302 31.26 -10.64 2.18
CA SER A 302 30.20 -11.11 1.29
C SER A 302 28.97 -11.58 2.08
N SER A 303 29.16 -12.22 3.24
CA SER A 303 28.05 -12.58 4.14
C SER A 303 27.40 -11.35 4.80
N LEU A 304 28.18 -10.33 5.16
CA LEU A 304 27.67 -9.07 5.71
C LEU A 304 26.92 -8.22 4.66
N GLN A 305 27.18 -8.46 3.37
CA GLN A 305 26.57 -7.76 2.23
C GLN A 305 25.40 -8.51 1.58
N GLN A 306 24.90 -9.61 2.17
CA GLN A 306 23.66 -10.24 1.73
C GLN A 306 22.46 -9.35 2.07
N SER A 307 22.30 -8.26 1.32
CA SER A 307 21.09 -7.45 1.34
C SER A 307 20.05 -8.11 0.45
N GLU A 308 18.91 -8.45 1.03
CA GLU A 308 17.75 -8.93 0.29
C GLU A 308 17.36 -7.95 -0.81
N GLY A 309 17.04 -8.48 -1.99
CA GLY A 309 16.59 -7.70 -3.14
C GLY A 309 15.26 -6.98 -2.87
N LEU A 310 14.98 -5.93 -3.65
CA LEU A 310 13.69 -5.25 -3.64
C LEU A 310 12.51 -6.22 -3.87
N LEU A 311 12.66 -7.15 -4.81
CA LEU A 311 11.65 -8.14 -5.14
C LEU A 311 11.45 -9.14 -4.00
N GLU A 312 12.52 -9.62 -3.36
CA GLU A 312 12.44 -10.54 -2.22
C GLU A 312 11.68 -9.90 -1.05
N LYS A 313 12.02 -8.65 -0.72
CA LYS A 313 11.33 -7.87 0.33
C LYS A 313 9.84 -7.74 0.03
N ILE A 314 9.47 -7.41 -1.20
CA ILE A 314 8.06 -7.26 -1.59
C ILE A 314 7.31 -8.59 -1.63
N VAL A 315 7.95 -9.68 -2.06
CA VAL A 315 7.35 -11.01 -2.01
C VAL A 315 7.08 -11.42 -0.55
N LYS A 316 8.02 -11.16 0.37
CA LYS A 316 7.81 -11.41 1.81
C LYS A 316 6.68 -10.56 2.39
N GLN A 317 6.60 -9.29 2.02
CA GLN A 317 5.47 -8.42 2.43
C GLN A 317 4.14 -8.95 1.89
N ALA A 318 4.10 -9.37 0.62
CA ALA A 318 2.89 -9.92 0.01
C ALA A 318 2.45 -11.23 0.70
N LYS A 319 3.39 -12.12 1.04
CA LYS A 319 3.15 -13.34 1.82
C LYS A 319 2.51 -13.01 3.18
N HIS A 320 3.11 -12.08 3.93
CA HIS A 320 2.62 -11.64 5.23
C HIS A 320 1.22 -11.01 5.17
N ILE A 321 1.00 -10.05 4.25
CA ILE A 321 -0.31 -9.41 4.06
C ILE A 321 -1.38 -10.45 3.75
N PHE A 322 -1.07 -11.40 2.86
CA PHE A 322 -2.00 -12.47 2.53
C PHE A 322 -2.32 -13.34 3.75
N LEU A 323 -1.30 -13.81 4.48
CA LEU A 323 -1.48 -14.68 5.64
C LEU A 323 -2.26 -13.97 6.75
N ARG A 324 -2.01 -12.68 6.97
CA ARG A 324 -2.77 -11.82 7.89
C ARG A 324 -4.24 -11.71 7.48
N SER A 325 -4.53 -11.37 6.23
CA SER A 325 -5.90 -11.28 5.72
C SER A 325 -6.63 -12.63 5.73
N ARG A 326 -5.92 -13.74 5.53
CA ARG A 326 -6.47 -15.10 5.64
C ARG A 326 -6.81 -15.44 7.09
N THR A 327 -5.89 -15.18 8.00
CA THR A 327 -6.08 -15.39 9.45
C THR A 327 -7.30 -14.62 9.96
N ALA A 328 -7.43 -13.34 9.58
CA ALA A 328 -8.59 -12.52 9.94
C ALA A 328 -9.90 -13.13 9.45
N ARG A 329 -9.97 -13.47 8.16
CA ARG A 329 -11.17 -14.12 7.59
C ARG A 329 -11.51 -15.46 8.25
N THR A 330 -10.50 -16.24 8.61
CA THR A 330 -10.71 -17.54 9.29
C THR A 330 -11.33 -17.33 10.67
N ILE A 331 -10.81 -16.38 11.44
CA ILE A 331 -11.33 -16.03 12.77
C ILE A 331 -12.75 -15.47 12.66
N ASP A 332 -12.99 -14.54 11.74
CA ASP A 332 -14.31 -13.94 11.52
C ASP A 332 -15.34 -14.98 11.03
N SER A 333 -14.92 -15.90 10.17
CA SER A 333 -15.76 -17.03 9.72
C SER A 333 -16.10 -17.98 10.88
N LEU A 334 -15.17 -18.24 11.80
CA LEU A 334 -15.46 -19.05 12.99
C LEU A 334 -16.38 -18.31 13.98
N ALA A 335 -16.13 -17.03 14.22
CA ALA A 335 -16.93 -16.21 15.13
C ALA A 335 -18.38 -16.03 14.65
N SER A 336 -18.60 -16.04 13.33
CA SER A 336 -19.94 -16.00 12.73
C SER A 336 -20.64 -17.36 12.65
N ARG A 337 -19.88 -18.46 12.55
CA ARG A 337 -20.42 -19.82 12.45
C ARG A 337 -20.79 -20.40 13.82
N ILE A 338 -20.07 -20.04 14.87
CA ILE A 338 -20.19 -20.64 16.20
C ILE A 338 -20.67 -19.61 17.20
N GLU A 339 -21.86 -19.83 17.74
CA GLU A 339 -22.47 -18.94 18.74
C GLU A 339 -21.89 -19.16 20.15
N ASP A 340 -21.55 -20.41 20.49
CA ASP A 340 -20.98 -20.79 21.80
C ASP A 340 -19.91 -21.89 21.63
N PRO A 341 -18.66 -21.68 22.12
CA PRO A 341 -18.17 -20.50 22.83
C PRO A 341 -17.90 -19.31 21.90
N GLN A 342 -17.92 -18.10 22.47
CA GLN A 342 -17.65 -16.86 21.75
C GLN A 342 -16.14 -16.67 21.53
N ILE A 343 -15.77 -16.27 20.31
CA ILE A 343 -14.39 -15.93 19.95
C ILE A 343 -14.30 -14.42 19.77
N GLN A 344 -13.35 -13.79 20.45
CA GLN A 344 -13.01 -12.38 20.28
C GLN A 344 -11.55 -12.27 19.85
N ALA A 345 -11.27 -11.38 18.88
CA ALA A 345 -9.92 -11.14 18.38
C ALA A 345 -9.54 -9.67 18.49
N HIS A 346 -8.43 -9.42 19.18
CA HIS A 346 -7.86 -8.09 19.36
C HIS A 346 -6.55 -7.99 18.58
N TRP A 347 -6.57 -7.24 17.48
CA TRP A 347 -5.41 -6.97 16.66
C TRP A 347 -4.51 -5.93 17.32
N SER A 348 -3.21 -6.21 17.36
CA SER A 348 -2.22 -5.22 17.81
C SER A 348 -2.06 -4.11 16.77
N ASN A 349 -1.89 -2.88 17.25
CA ASN A 349 -1.53 -1.73 16.42
C ASN A 349 -0.02 -1.65 16.18
N ILE A 350 0.78 -2.35 16.98
CA ILE A 350 2.23 -2.46 16.82
C ILE A 350 2.48 -3.67 15.93
N ASN A 351 2.80 -3.41 14.67
CA ASN A 351 3.10 -4.43 13.66
C ASN A 351 4.43 -4.10 13.01
N ASP A 352 5.21 -5.14 12.75
CA ASP A 352 6.34 -5.06 11.85
C ASP A 352 5.86 -5.31 10.41
N VAL A 353 6.69 -4.97 9.43
CA VAL A 353 6.46 -5.20 7.99
C VAL A 353 6.29 -6.69 7.68
N TYR A 354 6.86 -7.57 8.52
CA TYR A 354 6.87 -9.02 8.33
C TYR A 354 6.21 -9.80 9.47
N GLU A 355 5.76 -9.14 10.53
CA GLU A 355 5.13 -9.79 11.68
C GLU A 355 3.96 -8.97 12.22
N SER A 356 2.83 -9.62 12.46
CA SER A 356 1.65 -9.00 13.09
C SER A 356 1.16 -9.88 14.22
N SER A 357 0.64 -9.27 15.29
CA SER A 357 0.15 -10.00 16.45
C SER A 357 -1.34 -9.79 16.67
N VAL A 358 -2.03 -10.87 17.04
CA VAL A 358 -3.45 -10.87 17.40
C VAL A 358 -3.64 -11.69 18.68
N LYS A 359 -4.39 -11.13 19.63
CA LYS A 359 -4.81 -11.84 20.84
C LYS A 359 -6.21 -12.40 20.60
N VAL A 360 -6.35 -13.71 20.67
CA VAL A 360 -7.63 -14.41 20.56
C VAL A 360 -8.08 -14.85 21.94
N LEU A 361 -9.31 -14.51 22.29
CA LEU A 361 -9.96 -14.84 23.54
C LEU A 361 -11.17 -15.72 23.26
N ILE A 362 -11.27 -16.85 23.96
CA ILE A 362 -12.42 -17.74 23.91
C ILE A 362 -13.15 -17.64 25.24
N THR A 363 -14.42 -17.24 25.21
CA THR A 363 -15.27 -17.02 26.39
C THR A 363 -16.61 -17.72 26.25
N SER A 364 -17.25 -18.00 27.40
CA SER A 364 -18.64 -18.44 27.44
C SER A 364 -19.49 -17.32 28.02
N GLN A 365 -20.48 -16.86 27.26
CA GLN A 365 -21.27 -15.69 27.59
C GLN A 365 -21.94 -15.82 28.98
N GLY A 366 -21.80 -14.81 29.83
CA GLY A 366 -22.39 -14.81 31.18
C GLY A 366 -21.60 -15.62 32.23
N TYR A 367 -20.55 -16.34 31.86
CA TYR A 367 -19.72 -17.14 32.78
C TYR A 367 -18.26 -16.67 32.82
N GLU A 368 -17.95 -15.48 32.32
CA GLU A 368 -16.56 -14.97 32.19
C GLU A 368 -15.81 -14.87 33.53
N GLN A 369 -16.53 -14.63 34.63
CA GLN A 369 -15.94 -14.54 35.97
C GLN A 369 -15.63 -15.92 36.57
N ILE A 370 -16.43 -16.93 36.23
CA ILE A 370 -16.35 -18.28 36.80
C ILE A 370 -15.44 -19.17 35.95
N CYS A 371 -15.63 -19.12 34.64
CA CYS A 371 -14.89 -19.90 33.67
C CYS A 371 -13.68 -19.09 33.19
N LYS A 372 -12.47 -19.56 33.51
CA LYS A 372 -11.25 -18.94 32.99
C LYS A 372 -11.28 -18.97 31.46
N SER A 373 -11.19 -17.80 30.84
CA SER A 373 -11.08 -17.66 29.40
C SER A 373 -9.76 -18.23 28.88
N ILE A 374 -9.82 -18.89 27.73
CA ILE A 374 -8.61 -19.29 27.01
C ILE A 374 -8.11 -18.07 26.24
N GLN A 375 -6.87 -17.68 26.53
CA GLN A 375 -6.18 -16.58 25.85
C GLN A 375 -5.01 -17.14 25.04
N LEU A 376 -5.01 -16.81 23.75
CA LEU A 376 -3.99 -17.20 22.78
C LEU A 376 -3.41 -15.95 22.14
N GLN A 377 -2.10 -15.91 21.95
CA GLN A 377 -1.46 -14.87 21.15
C GLN A 377 -0.95 -15.49 19.85
N LEU A 378 -1.55 -15.11 18.71
CA LEU A 378 -1.05 -15.50 17.40
C LEU A 378 -0.11 -14.42 16.87
N ASN A 379 1.12 -14.82 16.56
CA ASN A 379 2.11 -14.02 15.87
C ASN A 379 2.19 -14.53 14.42
N ILE A 380 1.66 -13.74 13.51
CA ILE A 380 1.54 -14.02 12.08
C ILE A 380 2.82 -13.51 11.41
N GLY A 381 3.67 -14.44 10.94
CA GLY A 381 4.90 -14.14 10.21
C GLY A 381 4.73 -14.18 8.69
N VAL A 382 5.84 -14.38 7.98
CA VAL A 382 5.85 -14.45 6.50
C VAL A 382 5.27 -15.77 5.98
N GLU A 383 5.64 -16.91 6.57
CA GLU A 383 5.25 -18.24 6.06
C GLU A 383 4.49 -19.09 7.07
N GLN A 384 4.49 -18.69 8.34
CA GLN A 384 3.99 -19.48 9.45
C GLN A 384 3.27 -18.59 10.47
N ILE A 385 2.37 -19.20 11.24
CA ILE A 385 1.66 -18.57 12.34
C ILE A 385 2.13 -19.23 13.63
N ARG A 386 2.71 -18.46 14.55
CA ARG A 386 3.12 -18.95 15.86
C ARG A 386 2.04 -18.62 16.88
N VAL A 387 1.48 -19.65 17.53
CA VAL A 387 0.51 -19.50 18.61
C VAL A 387 1.22 -19.68 19.94
N VAL A 388 1.11 -18.68 20.81
CA VAL A 388 1.66 -18.69 22.16
C VAL A 388 0.50 -18.81 23.15
N HIS A 389 0.51 -19.87 23.94
CA HIS A 389 -0.41 -20.09 25.04
C HIS A 389 0.01 -19.31 26.28
N ARG A 390 -0.93 -19.06 27.20
CA ARG A 390 -0.65 -18.40 28.49
C ARG A 390 0.36 -19.14 29.36
N ASP A 391 0.49 -20.46 29.20
CA ASP A 391 1.46 -21.30 29.92
C ASP A 391 2.86 -21.29 29.28
N GLY A 392 3.05 -20.50 28.21
CA GLY A 392 4.32 -20.37 27.50
C GLY A 392 4.55 -21.40 26.40
N ARG A 393 3.61 -22.34 26.17
CA ARG A 393 3.72 -23.28 25.05
C ARG A 393 3.58 -22.55 23.72
N VAL A 394 4.45 -22.90 22.78
CA VAL A 394 4.45 -22.32 21.43
C VAL A 394 4.14 -23.41 20.43
N ILE A 395 3.09 -23.20 19.64
CA ILE A 395 2.69 -24.07 18.53
C ILE A 395 2.94 -23.30 17.25
N THR A 396 3.55 -23.95 16.26
CA THR A 396 3.80 -23.34 14.96
C THR A 396 2.90 -23.99 13.92
N LEU A 397 2.05 -23.19 13.30
CA LEU A 397 1.12 -23.58 12.24
C LEU A 397 1.67 -23.12 10.89
N SER A 398 1.35 -23.86 9.83
CA SER A 398 1.76 -23.51 8.48
C SER A 398 0.89 -22.39 7.87
N HIS A 399 1.10 -22.10 6.60
CA HIS A 399 0.30 -21.14 5.82
C HIS A 399 -1.11 -21.65 5.45
N GLN A 400 -1.43 -22.91 5.79
CA GLN A 400 -2.70 -23.53 5.45
C GLN A 400 -3.80 -23.12 6.43
N GLU A 401 -4.92 -22.64 5.89
CA GLU A 401 -6.08 -22.17 6.69
C GLU A 401 -6.76 -23.27 7.49
N GLN A 402 -6.80 -24.48 6.94
CA GLN A 402 -7.40 -25.62 7.62
C GLN A 402 -6.72 -25.88 8.96
N GLU A 403 -5.39 -25.79 9.04
CA GLU A 403 -4.66 -26.03 10.30
C GLU A 403 -5.02 -25.01 11.38
N LEU A 404 -5.15 -23.73 11.02
CA LEU A 404 -5.57 -22.70 11.95
C LEU A 404 -7.03 -22.91 12.39
N GLN A 405 -7.90 -23.25 11.45
CA GLN A 405 -9.31 -23.51 11.73
C GLN A 405 -9.48 -24.70 12.70
N ASP A 406 -8.82 -25.81 12.39
CA ASP A 406 -8.82 -27.04 13.17
C ASP A 406 -8.26 -26.82 14.57
N PHE A 407 -7.18 -26.06 14.67
CA PHE A 407 -6.58 -25.67 15.94
C PHE A 407 -7.56 -24.86 16.80
N LEU A 408 -8.17 -23.81 16.23
CA LEU A 408 -9.13 -22.96 16.97
C LEU A 408 -10.37 -23.77 17.41
N LEU A 409 -10.91 -24.62 16.55
CA LEU A 409 -12.02 -25.52 16.90
C LEU A 409 -11.66 -26.45 18.07
N SER A 410 -10.46 -27.01 18.06
CA SER A 410 -9.97 -27.84 19.18
C SER A 410 -9.88 -27.04 20.48
N GLN A 411 -9.38 -25.79 20.43
CA GLN A 411 -9.31 -24.91 21.61
C GLN A 411 -10.71 -24.54 22.15
N MET A 412 -11.69 -24.30 21.27
CA MET A 412 -13.07 -24.03 21.66
C MET A 412 -13.72 -25.24 22.34
N SER A 413 -13.51 -26.44 21.80
CA SER A 413 -14.02 -27.68 22.40
C SER A 413 -13.44 -27.91 23.80
N GLN A 414 -12.14 -27.68 23.97
CA GLN A 414 -11.46 -27.76 25.27
C GLN A 414 -11.98 -26.71 26.26
N HIS A 415 -12.25 -25.47 25.81
CA HIS A 415 -12.80 -24.40 26.63
C HIS A 415 -14.13 -24.81 27.29
N GLN A 416 -15.04 -25.44 26.55
CA GLN A 416 -16.33 -25.87 27.08
C GLN A 416 -16.19 -26.91 28.20
N VAL A 417 -15.25 -27.86 28.09
CA VAL A 417 -15.01 -28.87 29.13
C VAL A 417 -14.31 -28.26 30.35
N HIS A 418 -13.39 -27.32 30.14
CA HIS A 418 -12.79 -26.51 31.21
C HIS A 418 -13.84 -25.65 31.94
N ALA A 419 -14.82 -25.10 31.22
CA ALA A 419 -15.91 -24.34 31.82
C ALA A 419 -16.74 -25.21 32.78
N VAL A 420 -17.09 -26.44 32.37
CA VAL A 420 -17.78 -27.42 33.24
C VAL A 420 -16.94 -27.75 34.48
N GLN A 421 -15.62 -27.86 34.35
CA GLN A 421 -14.73 -28.08 35.49
C GLN A 421 -14.79 -26.95 36.52
N GLN A 422 -14.81 -25.69 36.08
CA GLN A 422 -14.90 -24.54 37.01
C GLN A 422 -16.30 -24.43 37.59
N LEU A 423 -17.33 -24.63 36.77
CA LEU A 423 -18.72 -24.63 37.21
C LEU A 423 -18.97 -25.68 38.31
N ALA A 424 -18.46 -26.90 38.12
CA ALA A 424 -18.58 -27.97 39.11
C ALA A 424 -18.02 -27.56 40.48
N LYS A 425 -16.86 -26.87 40.50
CA LYS A 425 -16.26 -26.38 41.75
C LYS A 425 -17.12 -25.34 42.44
N VAL A 426 -17.73 -24.42 41.69
CA VAL A 426 -18.60 -23.38 42.24
C VAL A 426 -19.90 -23.97 42.79
N MET A 427 -20.46 -24.98 42.10
CA MET A 427 -21.69 -25.68 42.50
C MET A 427 -21.48 -26.71 43.62
N GLY A 428 -20.25 -26.90 44.13
CA GLY A 428 -19.93 -27.89 45.17
C GLY A 428 -19.85 -29.34 44.68
N TRP A 429 -19.81 -29.55 43.35
CA TRP A 429 -19.63 -30.86 42.73
C TRP A 429 -18.16 -31.27 42.72
N HIS A 430 -17.90 -32.56 42.85
CA HIS A 430 -16.55 -33.12 42.89
C HIS A 430 -16.10 -33.59 41.51
N VAL A 431 -14.96 -33.08 41.03
CA VAL A 431 -14.36 -33.55 39.77
C VAL A 431 -13.65 -34.88 40.02
N LEU A 432 -14.12 -35.96 39.39
CA LEU A 432 -13.55 -37.30 39.53
C LEU A 432 -12.44 -37.56 38.52
N SER A 433 -12.66 -37.13 37.27
CA SER A 433 -11.70 -37.28 36.19
C SER A 433 -11.80 -36.13 35.22
N PHE A 434 -10.65 -35.72 34.69
CA PHE A 434 -10.53 -34.66 33.69
C PHE A 434 -9.39 -35.01 32.75
N SER A 435 -9.64 -35.01 31.44
CA SER A 435 -8.60 -35.21 30.42
C SER A 435 -8.84 -34.32 29.22
N ASN A 436 -7.77 -33.67 28.77
CA ASN A 436 -7.75 -32.88 27.53
C ASN A 436 -7.50 -33.74 26.28
N HIS A 437 -7.10 -34.99 26.48
CA HIS A 437 -6.72 -35.92 25.42
C HIS A 437 -7.32 -37.30 25.72
N VAL A 438 -8.53 -37.54 25.25
CA VAL A 438 -9.24 -38.80 25.47
C VAL A 438 -8.86 -39.80 24.38
N GLY A 439 -8.15 -40.86 24.76
CA GLY A 439 -7.79 -41.97 23.85
C GLY A 439 -8.88 -43.04 23.69
N LEU A 440 -10.08 -42.84 24.23
CA LEU A 440 -11.16 -43.82 24.25
C LEU A 440 -12.39 -43.35 23.47
N GLY A 441 -12.98 -44.22 22.65
CA GLY A 441 -14.17 -44.01 21.84
C GLY A 441 -13.88 -43.47 20.42
N ALA A 442 -14.83 -42.78 19.79
CA ALA A 442 -14.70 -42.36 18.39
C ALA A 442 -13.46 -41.47 18.19
N ILE A 443 -12.67 -41.77 17.16
CA ILE A 443 -11.50 -40.96 16.80
C ILE A 443 -12.01 -39.69 16.10
N GLU A 444 -11.58 -38.53 16.57
CA GLU A 444 -11.87 -37.26 15.91
C GLU A 444 -10.93 -37.08 14.72
N SER A 445 -11.45 -36.56 13.60
CA SER A 445 -10.59 -36.22 12.46
C SER A 445 -9.72 -34.99 12.75
N ILE A 446 -10.16 -34.15 13.69
CA ILE A 446 -9.56 -32.86 14.05
C ILE A 446 -9.20 -32.88 15.54
N GLY A 447 -7.93 -32.67 15.86
CA GLY A 447 -7.47 -32.50 17.24
C GLY A 447 -7.77 -33.68 18.17
N ASN A 448 -7.97 -33.39 19.47
CA ASN A 448 -8.31 -34.40 20.48
C ASN A 448 -9.62 -34.05 21.17
N ALA A 449 -10.44 -35.07 21.45
CA ALA A 449 -11.59 -34.94 22.32
C ALA A 449 -11.14 -34.74 23.77
N SER A 450 -11.89 -33.91 24.50
CA SER A 450 -11.72 -33.68 25.93
C SER A 450 -12.90 -34.29 26.71
N ALA A 451 -12.66 -34.74 27.94
CA ALA A 451 -13.73 -35.28 28.78
C ALA A 451 -13.55 -34.94 30.25
N ILE A 452 -14.67 -34.84 30.94
CA ILE A 452 -14.75 -34.61 32.38
C ILE A 452 -15.85 -35.48 32.98
N THR A 453 -15.60 -36.03 34.16
CA THR A 453 -16.62 -36.70 34.95
C THR A 453 -16.68 -36.06 36.34
N VAL A 454 -17.88 -35.65 36.74
CA VAL A 454 -18.15 -34.96 38.01
C VAL A 454 -19.20 -35.73 38.82
N ALA A 455 -19.13 -35.64 40.14
CA ALA A 455 -20.09 -36.22 41.07
C ALA A 455 -20.84 -35.14 41.85
N SER A 456 -22.10 -35.40 42.17
CA SER A 456 -22.89 -34.54 43.05
C SER A 456 -22.27 -34.46 44.45
N PRO A 457 -22.59 -33.42 45.25
CA PRO A 457 -22.05 -33.25 46.60
C PRO A 457 -22.31 -34.45 47.53
N ASN A 458 -23.45 -35.12 47.36
CA ASN A 458 -23.82 -36.33 48.10
C ASN A 458 -23.33 -37.65 47.46
N GLY A 459 -22.63 -37.58 46.32
CA GLY A 459 -22.10 -38.73 45.58
C GLY A 459 -23.13 -39.59 44.84
N ALA A 460 -24.42 -39.27 44.93
CA ALA A 460 -25.53 -40.07 44.39
C ALA A 460 -25.60 -40.04 42.85
N TYR A 461 -25.34 -38.88 42.25
CA TYR A 461 -25.33 -38.70 40.80
C TYR A 461 -23.91 -38.46 40.29
N ALA A 462 -23.66 -38.84 39.04
CA ALA A 462 -22.45 -38.43 38.33
C ALA A 462 -22.79 -37.97 36.92
N ILE A 463 -22.10 -36.95 36.42
CA ILE A 463 -22.24 -36.47 35.06
C ILE A 463 -20.91 -36.68 34.35
N SER A 464 -20.93 -37.35 33.21
CA SER A 464 -19.78 -37.50 32.32
C SER A 464 -20.04 -36.73 31.03
N VAL A 465 -19.15 -35.79 30.73
CA VAL A 465 -19.19 -34.97 29.52
C VAL A 465 -17.99 -35.35 28.68
N ARG A 466 -18.22 -35.60 27.39
CA ARG A 466 -17.19 -35.71 26.37
C ARG A 466 -17.47 -34.65 25.32
N ASN A 467 -16.45 -33.93 24.87
CA ASN A 467 -16.55 -32.95 23.81
C ASN A 467 -15.46 -33.16 22.76
N GLY A 468 -15.87 -33.35 21.51
CA GLY A 468 -14.98 -33.37 20.35
C GLY A 468 -15.18 -32.11 19.51
N PRO A 469 -14.15 -31.61 18.81
CA PRO A 469 -14.29 -30.46 17.92
C PRO A 469 -15.17 -30.74 16.69
N GLU A 470 -15.27 -31.99 16.25
CA GLU A 470 -16.17 -32.39 15.16
C GLU A 470 -17.43 -33.08 15.69
N SER A 471 -17.28 -34.04 16.61
CA SER A 471 -18.42 -34.80 17.14
C SER A 471 -19.32 -34.03 18.10
N GLY A 472 -18.87 -32.87 18.59
CA GLY A 472 -19.56 -32.06 19.58
C GLY A 472 -19.61 -32.68 20.97
N PHE A 473 -20.54 -32.22 21.79
CA PHE A 473 -20.68 -32.69 23.17
C PHE A 473 -21.61 -33.92 23.27
N LYS A 474 -21.25 -34.84 24.17
CA LYS A 474 -22.08 -35.95 24.64
C LYS A 474 -22.08 -35.92 26.16
N VAL A 475 -23.28 -35.81 26.74
CA VAL A 475 -23.49 -35.71 28.18
C VAL A 475 -24.25 -36.93 28.68
N LEU A 476 -23.63 -37.66 29.61
CA LEU A 476 -24.16 -38.88 30.20
C LEU A 476 -24.37 -38.65 31.70
N VAL A 477 -25.54 -38.97 32.21
CA VAL A 477 -25.87 -38.89 33.65
C VAL A 477 -25.99 -40.28 34.22
N GLN A 478 -25.25 -40.53 35.29
CA GLN A 478 -25.33 -41.74 36.10
C GLN A 478 -26.32 -41.53 37.23
N PHE A 479 -27.36 -42.35 37.25
CA PHE A 479 -28.39 -42.32 38.28
C PHE A 479 -28.07 -43.30 39.42
N PRO A 480 -28.53 -43.05 40.66
CA PRO A 480 -28.50 -44.04 41.73
C PRO A 480 -29.18 -45.34 41.31
N ARG A 481 -28.64 -46.50 41.71
CA ARG A 481 -29.24 -47.81 41.38
C ARG A 481 -30.69 -47.93 41.86
N CYS A 482 -31.03 -47.32 42.99
CA CYS A 482 -32.38 -47.35 43.55
C CYS A 482 -33.46 -46.67 42.67
N GLN A 483 -33.07 -45.82 41.71
CA GLN A 483 -34.00 -45.13 40.80
C GLN A 483 -34.11 -45.81 39.42
N ALA A 484 -33.27 -46.80 39.14
CA ALA A 484 -33.29 -47.53 37.88
C ALA A 484 -34.40 -48.60 37.90
N LYS A 485 -35.59 -48.24 37.38
CA LYS A 485 -36.75 -49.16 37.28
C LYS A 485 -36.51 -50.39 36.39
N ASP A 486 -35.48 -50.34 35.53
CA ASP A 486 -35.21 -51.35 34.49
C ASP A 486 -34.00 -52.26 34.78
N LEU A 487 -33.35 -52.14 35.94
CA LEU A 487 -32.25 -53.04 36.31
C LEU A 487 -32.78 -54.31 36.97
N LEU A 488 -32.48 -55.47 36.37
CA LEU A 488 -32.62 -56.77 37.01
C LEU A 488 -31.92 -56.72 38.38
N LYS A 489 -32.64 -57.08 39.46
CA LYS A 489 -32.01 -57.27 40.77
C LYS A 489 -30.88 -58.29 40.58
N SER A 490 -29.64 -57.88 40.84
CA SER A 490 -28.50 -58.77 40.72
C SER A 490 -28.60 -59.83 41.83
N ASP A 491 -28.73 -61.10 41.46
CA ASP A 491 -28.76 -62.23 42.40
C ASP A 491 -27.50 -62.30 43.29
N VAL A 492 -26.41 -61.64 42.87
CA VAL A 492 -25.10 -61.61 43.54
C VAL A 492 -24.99 -60.48 44.58
N LEU A 493 -25.77 -59.40 44.47
CA LEU A 493 -25.69 -58.23 45.36
C LEU A 493 -27.03 -58.00 46.08
N GLN A 494 -27.33 -58.88 47.04
CA GLN A 494 -28.60 -58.83 47.80
C GLN A 494 -28.57 -57.85 48.99
N ASP A 495 -27.37 -57.43 49.41
CA ASP A 495 -27.19 -56.56 50.58
C ASP A 495 -27.53 -55.09 50.24
N GLY A 496 -28.37 -54.46 51.06
CA GLY A 496 -28.93 -53.12 50.83
C GLY A 496 -27.88 -52.01 50.72
N LYS A 497 -26.67 -52.23 51.24
CA LYS A 497 -25.52 -51.31 51.08
C LYS A 497 -25.11 -51.11 49.62
N TRP A 498 -25.38 -52.07 48.74
CA TRP A 498 -25.05 -52.01 47.32
C TRP A 498 -26.06 -51.21 46.48
N ASN A 499 -27.21 -50.84 47.06
CA ASN A 499 -28.18 -49.96 46.41
C ASN A 499 -27.69 -48.50 46.32
N TYR A 500 -26.71 -48.14 47.16
CA TYR A 500 -26.02 -46.84 47.11
C TYR A 500 -24.91 -46.79 46.05
N LEU A 501 -24.64 -47.90 45.35
CA LEU A 501 -23.74 -47.87 44.20
C LEU A 501 -24.39 -47.13 43.03
N ARG A 502 -23.54 -46.54 42.19
CA ARG A 502 -24.01 -45.82 41.00
C ARG A 502 -24.55 -46.80 39.95
N GLY A 503 -25.68 -46.42 39.35
CA GLY A 503 -26.42 -47.17 38.35
C GLY A 503 -25.95 -46.90 36.92
N PRO A 504 -26.81 -47.16 35.91
CA PRO A 504 -26.45 -47.04 34.51
C PRO A 504 -26.39 -45.57 34.08
N TYR A 505 -25.55 -45.29 33.09
CA TYR A 505 -25.52 -43.99 32.42
C TYR A 505 -26.70 -43.87 31.44
N LYS A 506 -27.36 -42.71 31.42
CA LYS A 506 -28.32 -42.33 30.39
C LYS A 506 -27.85 -41.05 29.69
N GLU A 507 -27.97 -41.02 28.37
CA GLU A 507 -27.62 -39.85 27.58
C GLU A 507 -28.68 -38.76 27.72
N VAL A 508 -28.22 -37.52 27.89
CA VAL A 508 -29.09 -36.35 27.99
C VAL A 508 -29.37 -35.82 26.58
N HIS A 509 -30.65 -35.72 26.21
CA HIS A 509 -31.07 -35.08 24.97
C HIS A 509 -30.91 -33.56 25.05
N TRP A 510 -29.71 -33.09 24.75
CA TRP A 510 -29.28 -31.70 24.95
C TRP A 510 -30.08 -30.66 24.16
N SER A 511 -30.63 -31.06 23.01
CA SER A 511 -31.46 -30.21 22.16
C SER A 511 -32.79 -29.83 22.83
N LYS A 512 -33.27 -30.64 23.78
CA LYS A 512 -34.54 -30.42 24.49
C LYS A 512 -34.37 -29.65 25.80
N MET A 513 -33.14 -29.43 26.26
CA MET A 513 -32.88 -28.66 27.48
C MET A 513 -32.98 -27.17 27.23
N GLU A 514 -33.67 -26.47 28.14
CA GLU A 514 -33.70 -25.01 28.17
C GLU A 514 -32.33 -24.44 28.56
N GLY A 515 -31.91 -23.38 27.88
CA GLY A 515 -30.70 -22.67 28.21
C GLY A 515 -30.03 -21.99 27.03
N ARG A 516 -29.41 -20.84 27.31
CA ARG A 516 -28.82 -19.96 26.28
C ARG A 516 -27.50 -20.49 25.71
N ASN A 517 -26.70 -21.15 26.53
CA ASN A 517 -25.40 -21.70 26.14
C ASN A 517 -25.14 -23.04 26.85
N PHE A 518 -24.08 -23.73 26.44
CA PHE A 518 -23.71 -25.03 26.98
C PHE A 518 -23.49 -24.99 28.50
N VAL A 519 -22.80 -23.98 29.00
CA VAL A 519 -22.47 -23.85 30.43
C VAL A 519 -23.73 -23.64 31.27
N TYR A 520 -24.69 -22.83 30.80
CA TYR A 520 -25.97 -22.60 31.47
C TYR A 520 -26.83 -23.85 31.52
N LYS A 521 -26.88 -24.62 30.43
CA LYS A 521 -27.57 -25.92 30.43
C LYS A 521 -26.93 -26.89 31.41
N MET A 522 -25.60 -26.90 31.52
CA MET A 522 -24.89 -27.71 32.51
C MET A 522 -25.18 -27.24 33.95
N GLU A 523 -25.28 -25.94 34.20
CA GLU A 523 -25.66 -25.40 35.52
C GLU A 523 -27.05 -25.85 35.92
N LEU A 524 -28.04 -25.72 35.04
CA LEU A 524 -29.40 -26.19 35.29
C LEU A 524 -29.44 -27.70 35.54
N LEU A 525 -28.67 -28.49 34.78
CA LEU A 525 -28.57 -29.93 34.98
C LEU A 525 -27.97 -30.27 36.36
N MET A 526 -26.88 -29.61 36.75
CA MET A 526 -26.25 -29.80 38.05
C MET A 526 -27.18 -29.36 39.19
N ALA A 527 -27.87 -28.23 39.04
CA ALA A 527 -28.83 -27.74 40.03
C ALA A 527 -30.00 -28.72 40.22
N ALA A 528 -30.58 -29.25 39.13
CA ALA A 528 -31.68 -30.22 39.20
C ALA A 528 -31.29 -31.55 39.85
N LEU A 529 -30.02 -31.96 39.72
CA LEU A 529 -29.49 -33.19 40.32
C LEU A 529 -28.89 -32.98 41.72
N THR A 530 -28.81 -31.73 42.17
CA THR A 530 -28.41 -31.39 43.54
C THR A 530 -29.67 -31.41 44.40
N PRO A 531 -29.79 -32.31 45.39
CA PRO A 531 -30.96 -32.32 46.26
C PRO A 531 -31.06 -31.01 47.04
N TYR A 532 -32.29 -30.50 47.21
CA TYR A 532 -32.56 -29.42 48.13
C TYR A 532 -32.21 -29.88 49.55
N PRO A 533 -31.54 -29.05 50.38
CA PRO A 533 -31.23 -29.40 51.76
C PRO A 533 -32.47 -29.71 52.59
#